data_AF-A0A6J4QAZ1-F1
#
_entry.id   AF-A0A6J4QAZ1-F1
#
_cell.length_a   1.000
_cell.length_b   1.000
_cell.length_c   1.000
_cell.angle_alpha   90.00
_cell.angle_beta   90.00
_cell.angle_gamma   90.00
#
_symmetry.space_group_name_H-M   'P 1'
#
loop_
_entity.id
_entity.type
_entity.pdbx_description
1 polymer ?
#
loop_
_entity_poly.entity_id
_entity_poly.type
_entity_poly.pdbx_seq_one_letter_code
_entity_poly.pdbx_strand_id
1 'polypeptide(L)'
;MDRHAEHPRSDTGARIEVVNLGRSCQTRPPLLHALRNDPSTRRACGGAQVVTSDIGINDPGHASRSYENGTCGGAHNEAYLRAAVGEVEGNWRAVIGGILGPRSTREAIVCTTGVYAWR
;
A
#
# COMPACT_ATOMS: atom_id res chain seq x y z
N MET A 1 -3.96 1.23 14.11
CA MET A 1 -3.77 0.09 13.19
C MET A 1 -4.48 -1.18 13.70
N ASP A 2 -4.67 -1.37 15.01
CA ASP A 2 -5.43 -2.51 15.57
C ASP A 2 -6.92 -2.54 15.21
N ARG A 3 -7.46 -1.39 14.80
CA ARG A 3 -8.87 -1.21 14.39
C ARG A 3 -9.34 -2.21 13.33
N HIS A 4 -8.45 -2.69 12.45
CA HIS A 4 -8.85 -3.64 11.40
C HIS A 4 -8.99 -5.08 11.87
N ALA A 5 -8.40 -5.45 13.01
CA ALA A 5 -8.51 -6.81 13.56
C ALA A 5 -9.73 -6.98 14.49
N GLU A 6 -10.18 -5.90 15.13
CA GLU A 6 -11.34 -5.94 16.04
C GLU A 6 -12.64 -6.30 15.33
N HIS A 7 -12.89 -5.73 14.14
CA HIS A 7 -14.10 -6.00 13.35
C HIS A 7 -14.25 -7.49 12.98
N PRO A 8 -13.30 -8.13 12.28
CA PRO A 8 -13.43 -9.54 11.94
C PRO A 8 -13.45 -10.44 13.18
N ARG A 9 -12.79 -10.06 14.29
CA ARG A 9 -12.85 -10.83 15.53
C ARG A 9 -14.27 -10.80 16.14
N SER A 10 -14.88 -9.62 16.17
CA SER A 10 -16.25 -9.43 16.64
C SER A 10 -17.26 -10.16 15.75
N ASP A 11 -17.08 -10.07 14.44
CA ASP A 11 -18.06 -10.58 13.46
C ASP A 11 -18.00 -12.11 13.28
N THR A 12 -16.81 -12.71 13.45
CA THR A 12 -16.61 -14.15 13.18
C THR A 12 -16.43 -14.99 14.44
N GLY A 13 -16.11 -14.37 15.59
CA GLY A 13 -15.67 -15.08 16.79
C GLY A 13 -14.34 -15.82 16.64
N ALA A 14 -13.66 -15.70 15.49
CA ALA A 14 -12.42 -16.40 15.22
C ALA A 14 -11.26 -15.83 16.05
N ARG A 15 -10.28 -16.68 16.35
CA ARG A 15 -9.00 -16.24 16.91
C ARG A 15 -8.18 -15.58 15.79
N ILE A 16 -7.93 -14.29 15.93
CA ILE A 16 -7.14 -13.51 14.96
C ILE A 16 -5.75 -13.23 15.54
N GLU A 17 -4.72 -13.62 14.78
CA GLU A 17 -3.34 -13.23 15.01
C GLU A 17 -2.98 -12.08 14.06
N VAL A 18 -2.36 -11.02 14.59
CA VAL A 18 -2.03 -9.81 13.83
C VAL A 18 -0.53 -9.64 13.77
N VAL A 19 0.02 -9.53 12.56
CA VAL A 19 1.41 -9.12 12.32
C VAL A 19 1.39 -7.75 11.66
N ASN A 20 1.70 -6.71 12.43
CA ASN A 20 1.72 -5.33 11.93
C ASN A 20 3.08 -5.00 11.29
N LEU A 21 3.09 -4.81 9.96
CA LEU A 21 4.26 -4.39 9.18
C LEU A 21 4.18 -2.93 8.73
N GLY A 22 3.16 -2.19 9.15
CA GLY A 22 2.94 -0.81 8.75
C GLY A 22 4.02 0.13 9.27
N ARG A 23 4.47 1.07 8.43
CA ARG A 23 5.44 2.11 8.80
C ARG A 23 4.88 3.49 8.47
N SER A 24 5.00 4.42 9.41
CA SER A 24 4.60 5.82 9.21
C SER A 24 5.33 6.43 8.02
N CYS A 25 4.59 7.22 7.23
CA CYS A 25 5.10 7.94 6.06
C CYS A 25 5.77 7.06 5.00
N GLN A 26 5.57 5.74 5.05
CA GLN A 26 6.17 4.83 4.09
C GLN A 26 5.64 5.11 2.68
N THR A 27 6.55 5.14 1.72
CA THR A 27 6.26 5.16 0.28
C THR A 27 6.35 3.75 -0.28
N ARG A 28 5.88 3.55 -1.51
CA ARG A 28 5.85 2.23 -2.16
C ARG A 28 7.23 1.62 -2.41
N PRO A 29 8.30 2.35 -2.81
CA PRO A 29 9.58 1.69 -3.10
C PRO A 29 10.21 0.96 -1.90
N PRO A 30 10.26 1.53 -0.67
CA PRO A 30 10.69 0.79 0.52
C PRO A 30 9.80 -0.42 0.84
N LEU A 31 8.47 -0.32 0.62
CA LEU A 31 7.55 -1.45 0.81
C LEU A 31 7.82 -2.57 -0.21
N LEU A 32 7.98 -2.24 -1.48
CA LEU A 32 8.33 -3.19 -2.54
C LEU A 32 9.66 -3.88 -2.27
N HIS A 33 10.64 -3.15 -1.76
CA HIS A 33 11.92 -3.72 -1.34
C HIS A 33 11.72 -4.75 -0.22
N ALA A 34 10.92 -4.44 0.80
CA ALA A 34 10.62 -5.38 1.89
C ALA A 34 9.88 -6.63 1.38
N LEU A 35 8.84 -6.47 0.56
CA LEU A 35 8.08 -7.60 -0.01
C LEU A 35 8.97 -8.54 -0.85
N ARG A 36 10.01 -8.01 -1.49
CA ARG A 36 10.93 -8.78 -2.32
C ARG A 36 12.06 -9.43 -1.52
N ASN A 37 12.62 -8.71 -0.56
CA ASN A 37 13.92 -9.05 0.02
C ASN A 37 13.88 -9.37 1.51
N ASP A 38 12.88 -8.94 2.27
CA ASP A 38 12.80 -9.16 3.71
C ASP A 38 12.15 -10.53 4.04
N PRO A 39 12.89 -11.50 4.62
CA PRO A 39 12.34 -12.83 4.88
C PRO A 39 11.18 -12.83 5.87
N SER A 40 11.17 -11.94 6.87
CA SER A 40 10.06 -11.80 7.83
C SER A 40 8.79 -11.33 7.14
N THR A 41 8.87 -10.27 6.33
CA THR A 41 7.76 -9.73 5.55
C THR A 41 7.20 -10.79 4.62
N ARG A 42 8.08 -11.50 3.90
CA ARG A 42 7.67 -12.57 2.99
C ARG A 42 6.96 -13.72 3.71
N ARG A 43 7.47 -14.15 4.87
CA ARG A 43 6.83 -15.20 5.68
C ARG A 43 5.47 -14.76 6.21
N ALA A 44 5.36 -13.53 6.72
CA ALA A 44 4.10 -12.99 7.21
C ALA A 44 3.05 -12.92 6.09
N CYS A 45 3.40 -12.38 4.91
CA CYS A 45 2.50 -12.35 3.76
C CYS A 45 2.15 -13.75 3.23
N GLY A 46 3.12 -14.67 3.21
CA GLY A 46 2.92 -16.05 2.77
C GLY A 46 1.99 -16.87 3.67
N GLY A 47 1.98 -16.60 4.97
CA GLY A 47 1.12 -17.28 5.96
C GLY A 47 -0.23 -16.60 6.20
N ALA A 48 -0.38 -15.33 5.86
CA ALA A 48 -1.58 -14.56 6.15
C ALA A 48 -2.78 -14.98 5.28
N GLN A 49 -3.95 -15.15 5.92
CA GLN A 49 -5.24 -15.36 5.25
C GLN A 49 -5.87 -14.05 4.79
N VAL A 50 -5.59 -12.95 5.51
CA VAL A 50 -6.04 -11.60 5.19
C VAL A 50 -4.84 -10.67 5.23
N VAL A 51 -4.66 -9.85 4.20
CA VAL A 51 -3.66 -8.77 4.18
C VAL A 51 -4.38 -7.46 3.93
N THR A 52 -4.20 -6.52 4.86
CA THR A 52 -4.66 -5.14 4.72
C THR A 52 -3.48 -4.24 4.33
N SER A 53 -3.63 -3.43 3.29
CA SER A 53 -2.60 -2.47 2.86
C SER A 53 -3.18 -1.07 2.74
N ASP A 54 -2.56 -0.12 3.43
CA ASP A 54 -2.83 1.31 3.33
C ASP A 54 -1.54 2.03 2.88
N ILE A 55 -1.42 2.22 1.57
CA ILE A 55 -0.22 2.79 0.93
C ILE A 55 -0.64 3.59 -0.30
N GLY A 56 0.14 4.61 -0.67
CA GLY A 56 -0.10 5.36 -1.90
C GLY A 56 -0.17 6.86 -1.74
N ILE A 57 -0.58 7.36 -0.56
CA ILE A 57 -0.77 8.79 -0.31
C ILE A 57 0.54 9.57 -0.12
N ASN A 58 1.61 8.89 0.31
CA ASN A 58 2.92 9.52 0.54
C ASN A 58 3.76 9.63 -0.75
N ASP A 59 3.45 8.84 -1.78
CA ASP A 59 4.23 8.80 -3.02
C ASP A 59 4.13 10.09 -3.85
N PRO A 60 2.96 10.77 -3.97
CA PRO A 60 2.85 12.01 -4.72
C PRO A 60 3.45 13.22 -4.00
N GLY A 61 4.00 13.09 -2.77
CA GLY A 61 4.37 14.23 -1.93
C GLY A 61 5.27 15.27 -2.61
N HIS A 62 6.17 14.84 -3.50
CA HIS A 62 6.98 15.74 -4.32
C HIS A 62 6.15 16.45 -5.41
N ALA A 63 5.25 15.73 -6.08
CA ALA A 63 4.37 16.27 -7.11
C ALA A 63 3.34 17.26 -6.52
N SER A 64 2.74 16.93 -5.37
CA SER A 64 1.83 17.83 -4.64
C SER A 64 2.53 19.14 -4.26
N ARG A 65 3.74 19.06 -3.66
CA ARG A 65 4.51 20.26 -3.30
C ARG A 65 4.88 21.10 -4.52
N SER A 66 5.23 20.46 -5.63
CA SER A 66 5.57 21.17 -6.88
C SER A 66 4.34 21.83 -7.50
N TYR A 67 3.17 21.21 -7.39
CA TYR A 67 1.91 21.78 -7.84
C TYR A 67 1.56 23.03 -7.04
N GLU A 68 1.59 22.94 -5.70
CA GLU A 68 1.33 24.06 -4.78
C GLU A 68 2.28 25.24 -5.02
N ASN A 69 3.55 24.95 -5.36
CA ASN A 69 4.57 25.96 -5.61
C ASN A 69 4.56 26.53 -7.03
N GLY A 70 3.68 26.07 -7.93
CA GLY A 70 3.67 26.55 -9.32
C GLY A 70 4.82 26.01 -10.18
N THR A 71 5.53 24.96 -9.75
CA THR A 71 6.74 24.42 -10.39
C THR A 71 6.55 23.03 -11.00
N CYS A 72 5.31 22.56 -11.09
CA CYS A 72 4.95 21.23 -11.60
C CYS A 72 4.88 21.18 -13.14
N GLY A 73 4.72 22.32 -13.80
CA GLY A 73 4.85 22.50 -15.25
C GLY A 73 3.68 21.91 -16.06
N GLY A 74 3.73 22.10 -17.39
CA GLY A 74 2.68 21.67 -18.31
C GLY A 74 1.39 22.52 -18.25
N ALA A 75 0.36 22.07 -18.97
CA ALA A 75 -0.95 22.70 -18.92
C ALA A 75 -1.50 22.67 -17.49
N HIS A 76 -1.98 23.82 -17.02
CA HIS A 76 -2.51 24.00 -15.67
C HIS A 76 -1.53 23.70 -14.53
N ASN A 77 -0.22 23.64 -14.81
CA ASN A 77 0.80 23.27 -13.83
C ASN A 77 0.64 21.82 -13.30
N GLU A 78 0.13 20.87 -14.09
CA GLU A 78 -0.23 19.51 -13.62
C GLU A 78 0.69 18.37 -14.11
N ALA A 79 1.79 18.65 -14.81
CA ALA A 79 2.58 17.59 -15.45
C ALA A 79 3.12 16.56 -14.45
N TYR A 80 3.70 16.99 -13.32
CA TYR A 80 4.17 16.06 -12.28
C TYR A 80 3.03 15.34 -11.55
N LEU A 81 1.85 15.96 -11.40
CA LEU A 81 0.68 15.27 -10.84
C LEU A 81 0.26 14.11 -11.75
N ARG A 82 0.19 14.33 -13.07
CA ARG A 82 -0.16 13.29 -14.04
C ARG A 82 0.87 12.16 -14.05
N ALA A 83 2.16 12.49 -13.99
CA ALA A 83 3.22 11.50 -13.87
C ALA A 83 3.09 10.68 -12.59
N ALA A 84 2.85 11.34 -11.45
CA ALA A 84 2.65 10.68 -10.16
C ALA A 84 1.43 9.74 -10.17
N VAL A 85 0.33 10.11 -10.82
CA VAL A 85 -0.83 9.22 -11.01
C VAL A 85 -0.47 7.99 -11.82
N GLY A 86 0.26 8.13 -12.93
CA GLY A 86 0.74 6.98 -13.71
C GLY A 86 1.65 6.04 -12.90
N GLU A 87 2.50 6.61 -12.05
CA GLU A 87 3.31 5.83 -11.11
C GLU A 87 2.47 5.13 -10.03
N VAL A 88 1.33 5.70 -9.59
CA VAL A 88 0.39 5.03 -8.67
C VAL A 88 -0.09 3.71 -9.23
N GLU A 89 -0.58 3.70 -10.48
CA GLU A 89 -1.15 2.51 -11.10
C GLU A 89 -0.10 1.40 -11.31
N GLY A 90 1.07 1.74 -11.86
CA GLY A 90 2.13 0.77 -12.11
C GLY A 90 2.67 0.15 -10.82
N ASN A 91 2.87 0.97 -9.79
CA ASN A 91 3.40 0.50 -8.52
C ASN A 91 2.37 -0.28 -7.71
N TRP A 92 1.07 -0.01 -7.86
CA TRP A 92 0.02 -0.81 -7.24
C TRP A 92 0.10 -2.28 -7.64
N ARG A 93 0.24 -2.55 -8.95
CA ARG A 93 0.39 -3.91 -9.48
C ARG A 93 1.63 -4.60 -8.90
N ALA A 94 2.72 -3.85 -8.74
CA ALA A 94 3.94 -4.39 -8.14
C ALA A 94 3.78 -4.74 -6.65
N VAL A 95 3.03 -3.93 -5.89
CA VAL A 95 2.76 -4.19 -4.46
C VAL A 95 1.87 -5.43 -4.32
N ILE A 96 0.78 -5.52 -5.09
CA ILE A 96 -0.07 -6.72 -5.11
C ILE A 96 0.73 -7.95 -5.51
N GLY A 97 1.56 -7.86 -6.55
CA GLY A 97 2.46 -8.95 -6.95
C GLY A 97 3.45 -9.35 -5.85
N GLY A 98 3.98 -8.38 -5.10
CA GLY A 98 4.86 -8.63 -3.96
C GLY A 98 4.17 -9.30 -2.77
N ILE A 99 2.90 -8.96 -2.50
CA ILE A 99 2.08 -9.60 -1.45
C ILE A 99 1.73 -11.04 -1.85
N LEU A 100 1.38 -11.26 -3.12
CA LEU A 100 0.96 -12.56 -3.63
C LEU A 100 2.13 -13.51 -3.93
N GLY A 101 3.29 -12.98 -4.33
CA GLY A 101 4.44 -13.78 -4.77
C GLY A 101 4.94 -14.84 -3.78
N PRO A 102 5.01 -14.56 -2.46
CA PRO A 102 5.41 -15.55 -1.45
C PRO A 102 4.37 -16.65 -1.16
N ARG A 103 3.15 -16.56 -1.69
CA ARG A 103 2.05 -17.47 -1.34
C ARG A 103 2.07 -18.73 -2.21
N SER A 104 2.16 -19.90 -1.58
CA SER A 104 1.95 -21.19 -2.25
C SER A 104 0.47 -21.56 -2.18
N THR A 105 -0.25 -21.48 -3.32
CA THR A 105 -1.62 -21.97 -3.60
C THR A 105 -2.77 -21.65 -2.62
N ARG A 106 -2.50 -21.04 -1.46
CA ARG A 106 -3.51 -20.70 -0.46
C ARG A 106 -4.21 -19.41 -0.84
N GLU A 107 -5.53 -19.48 -0.88
CA GLU A 107 -6.39 -18.31 -1.05
C GLU A 107 -6.17 -17.32 0.09
N ALA A 108 -6.21 -16.05 -0.27
CA ALA A 108 -6.14 -14.99 0.71
C ALA A 108 -6.81 -13.72 0.21
N ILE A 109 -7.45 -13.02 1.14
CA ILE A 109 -8.16 -11.78 0.89
C ILE A 109 -7.14 -10.64 1.00
N VAL A 110 -7.00 -9.84 -0.05
CA VAL A 110 -6.19 -8.62 -0.03
C VAL A 110 -7.14 -7.43 -0.01
N CYS A 111 -7.19 -6.76 1.14
CA CYS A 111 -7.98 -5.56 1.34
C CYS A 111 -7.07 -4.34 1.21
N THR A 112 -7.47 -3.39 0.40
CA THR A 112 -6.67 -2.18 0.21
C THR A 112 -7.52 -0.95 0.46
N THR A 113 -7.04 -0.03 1.28
CA THR A 113 -7.70 1.27 1.44
C THR A 113 -7.37 2.15 0.24
N GLY A 114 -8.40 2.75 -0.35
CA GLY A 114 -8.24 3.68 -1.46
C GLY A 114 -7.49 4.93 -1.03
N VAL A 115 -6.71 5.50 -1.95
CA VAL A 115 -6.09 6.81 -1.75
C VAL A 115 -7.24 7.82 -1.66
N TYR A 116 -7.47 8.41 -0.49
CA TYR A 116 -8.42 9.50 -0.35
C TYR A 116 -7.90 10.69 -1.17
N ALA A 117 -8.49 10.93 -2.33
CA ALA A 117 -8.31 12.18 -3.05
C ALA A 117 -8.95 13.28 -2.19
N TRP A 118 -8.13 14.23 -1.73
CA TRP A 118 -8.60 15.44 -1.09
C TRP A 118 -9.61 16.11 -2.02
N ARG A 119 -10.84 16.28 -1.52
CA ARG A 119 -11.93 16.95 -2.22
C ARG A 119 -11.94 18.42 -1.85
#